data_AF-A0A3N9UPL9-F1
#
_entry.id   AF-A0A3N9UPL9-F1
#
_cell.length_a   1.000
_cell.length_b   1.000
_cell.length_c   1.000
_cell.angle_alpha   90.00
_cell.angle_beta   90.00
_cell.angle_gamma   90.00
#
_symmetry.space_group_name_H-M   'P 1'
#
loop_
_entity.id
_entity.type
_entity.pdbx_description
1 polymer ?
#
loop_
_entity_poly.entity_id
_entity_poly.type
_entity_poly.pdbx_seq_one_letter_code
_entity_poly.pdbx_strand_id
1 'polypeptide(L)' 'MQDSYDLEAPLGLDGLTYKAAPGYIVEFNVKRVAVTSARPHGIHHSLVLRARRGGEPQT' A
#
# COMPACT_ATOMS: atom_id res chain seq x y z
N MET A 1 0.43 27.23 5.85
CA MET A 1 -0.49 26.43 5.03
C MET A 1 -0.36 25.01 5.53
N GLN A 2 -1.41 24.47 6.13
CA GLN A 2 -1.39 23.11 6.66
C GLN A 2 -1.73 22.22 5.47
N ASP A 3 -0.70 21.60 4.88
CA ASP A 3 -0.88 20.66 3.78
C ASP A 3 -1.69 19.48 4.32
N SER A 4 -3.01 19.55 4.16
CA SER A 4 -3.89 18.40 4.37
C SER A 4 -3.51 17.39 3.30
N TYR A 5 -2.65 16.43 3.65
CA TYR A 5 -2.42 15.27 2.80
C TYR A 5 -3.78 14.59 2.59
N ASP A 6 -4.34 14.78 1.41
CA ASP A 6 -5.66 14.29 1.04
C ASP A 6 -5.67 12.77 1.13
N LEU A 7 -6.58 12.23 1.95
CA LEU A 7 -6.79 10.79 2.11
C LEU A 7 -7.16 10.12 0.78
N GLU A 8 -7.69 10.87 -0.18
CA GLU A 8 -7.98 10.36 -1.52
C GLU A 8 -6.70 9.94 -2.28
N ALA A 9 -5.56 10.60 -2.04
CA ALA A 9 -4.30 10.26 -2.72
C ALA A 9 -3.81 8.83 -2.42
N PRO A 10 -3.67 8.39 -1.15
CA PRO A 10 -3.27 7.01 -0.85
C PRO A 10 -4.37 5.99 -1.17
N LEU A 11 -5.66 6.37 -1.10
CA LEU A 11 -6.76 5.48 -1.52
C LEU A 11 -6.73 5.19 -3.02
N GLY A 12 -6.28 6.16 -3.84
CA GLY A 12 -6.04 5.95 -5.26
C GLY A 12 -4.93 4.95 -5.57
N LEU A 13 -4.17 4.49 -4.57
CA LEU A 13 -3.12 3.48 -4.72
C LEU A 13 -3.61 2.05 -4.49
N ASP A 14 -4.88 1.84 -4.09
CA ASP A 14 -5.38 0.50 -3.79
C ASP A 14 -5.24 -0.46 -4.99
N GLY A 15 -4.55 -1.58 -4.77
CA GLY A 15 -4.29 -2.58 -5.80
C GLY A 15 -3.18 -2.21 -6.79
N LEU A 16 -2.55 -1.03 -6.69
CA LEU A 16 -1.45 -0.66 -7.57
C LEU A 16 -0.20 -1.49 -7.29
N THR A 17 0.48 -1.90 -8.36
CA THR A 17 1.80 -2.51 -8.31
C THR A 17 2.83 -1.62 -9.00
N TYR A 18 3.93 -1.33 -8.32
CA TYR A 18 5.03 -0.52 -8.83
C TYR A 18 6.31 -1.37 -8.97
N LYS A 19 6.95 -1.31 -10.13
CA LYS A 19 8.25 -1.98 -10.35
C LYS A 19 9.36 -1.08 -9.79
N ALA A 20 9.77 -1.36 -8.55
CA ALA A 20 10.80 -0.58 -7.87
C ALA A 20 12.22 -0.84 -8.42
N ALA A 21 12.52 -2.09 -8.80
CA ALA A 21 13.83 -2.50 -9.32
C ALA A 21 13.68 -3.74 -10.24
N PRO A 22 14.72 -4.13 -11.01
CA PRO A 22 14.74 -5.41 -11.69
C PRO A 22 14.44 -6.55 -10.70
N GLY A 23 13.42 -7.35 -10.97
CA GLY A 23 13.03 -8.47 -10.10
C GLY A 23 12.16 -8.11 -8.88
N TYR A 24 11.88 -6.84 -8.59
CA TYR A 24 11.12 -6.43 -7.41
C TYR A 24 9.86 -5.63 -7.74
N ILE A 25 8.78 -5.93 -7.03
CA ILE A 25 7.49 -5.25 -7.12
C ILE A 25 7.08 -4.79 -5.72
N VAL A 26 6.60 -3.56 -5.63
CA VAL A 26 5.88 -3.04 -4.46
C VAL A 26 4.40 -3.08 -4.78
N GLU A 27 3.60 -3.65 -3.89
CA GLU A 27 2.15 -3.69 -3.98
C GLU A 27 1.53 -2.85 -2.86
N PHE A 28 0.60 -2.00 -3.25
CA PHE A 28 -0.15 -1.13 -2.34
C PHE A 28 -1.57 -1.68 -2.18
N ASN A 29 -2.01 -1.86 -0.95
CA ASN A 29 -3.42 -2.05 -0.63
C ASN A 29 -3.80 -0.98 0.37
N VAL A 30 -4.79 -0.14 0.05
CA VAL A 30 -5.27 0.95 0.90
C VAL A 30 -6.77 1.08 0.69
N LYS A 31 -7.56 0.64 1.66
CA LYS A 31 -9.02 0.60 1.53
C LYS A 31 -9.73 1.16 2.74
N ARG A 32 -10.90 1.74 2.48
CA ARG A 32 -11.90 2.04 3.51
C ARG A 32 -12.49 0.73 4.02
N VAL A 33 -12.64 0.63 5.34
CA VAL A 33 -13.28 -0.48 6.04
C VAL A 33 -14.22 0.09 7.10
N ALA A 34 -15.11 -0.75 7.63
CA ALA A 34 -15.99 -0.33 8.72
C ALA A 34 -15.17 0.21 9.90
N VAL A 35 -15.62 1.33 10.47
CA VAL A 35 -15.07 1.86 11.72
C VAL A 35 -15.49 0.93 12.85
N THR A 36 -14.50 0.49 13.63
CA THR A 36 -14.72 -0.35 14.82
C THR A 36 -13.84 0.14 15.95
N SER A 37 -14.05 -0.35 17.17
CA SER A 37 -13.15 -0.07 18.30
C SER A 37 -11.71 -0.49 18.00
N ALA A 38 -11.51 -1.56 17.25
CA ALA A 38 -10.20 -2.04 16.80
C ALA A 38 -9.64 -1.27 15.59
N ARG A 39 -10.47 -0.52 14.85
CA ARG A 39 -10.09 0.28 13.67
C ARG A 39 -10.83 1.62 13.69
N PRO A 40 -10.43 2.57 14.56
CA PRO A 40 -11.17 3.80 14.81
C PRO A 40 -11.18 4.76 13.60
N HIS A 41 -10.24 4.60 12.67
CA HIS A 41 -10.14 5.44 11.48
C HIS A 41 -10.78 4.80 10.23
N GLY A 42 -11.25 3.55 10.31
CA GLY A 42 -11.90 2.90 9.17
C GLY A 42 -11.01 2.73 7.94
N ILE A 43 -9.69 2.65 8.13
CA ILE A 43 -8.72 2.42 7.05
C ILE A 43 -7.96 1.13 7.31
N HIS A 44 -7.83 0.33 6.26
CA HIS A 44 -6.90 -0.80 6.21
C HIS A 44 -5.85 -0.50 5.14
N HIS A 45 -4.57 -0.62 5.49
CA HIS A 45 -3.49 -0.41 4.54
C HIS A 45 -2.40 -1.47 4.73
N SER A 46 -1.71 -1.81 3.64
CA SER A 46 -0.51 -2.61 3.63
C SER A 46 0.38 -2.23 2.45
N LEU A 47 1.70 -2.27 2.67
CA LEU A 47 2.72 -2.12 1.63
C LEU A 47 3.56 -3.38 1.60
N VAL A 48 3.56 -4.08 0.48
CA VAL A 48 4.23 -5.38 0.34
C VAL A 48 5.32 -5.27 -0.72
N LEU A 49 6.56 -5.48 -0.32
CA LEU A 49 7.66 -5.72 -1.23
C LEU A 49 7.72 -7.21 -1.55
N ARG A 50 7.67 -7.58 -2.83
CA ARG A 50 7.80 -8.98 -3.27
C ARG A 50 8.69 -9.10 -4.49
N ALA A 51 9.37 -10.25 -4.59
CA ALA A 51 10.05 -10.63 -5.82
C ALA A 51 9.04 -10.95 -6.93
N ARG A 52 9.36 -10.58 -8.16
CA ARG A 52 8.63 -10.99 -9.37
C ARG A 52 8.95 -12.47 -9.61
N ARG A 53 7.95 -13.35 -9.43
CA ARG A 53 7.99 -14.83 -9.59
C ARG A 53 9.40 -15.43 -9.75
N GLY A 54 9.92 -16.04 -8.68
CA GLY A 54 11.15 -16.84 -8.71
C GLY A 54 12.45 -16.07 -8.47
N GLY A 55 12.40 -14.75 -8.24
CA GLY A 55 13.56 -14.02 -7.73
C GLY A 55 13.78 -14.35 -6.25
N GLU A 56 14.88 -15.02 -5.91
CA GLU A 56 15.32 -15.13 -4.51
C GLU A 56 15.57 -13.72 -3.94
N PRO A 57 15.28 -13.48 -2.64
CA PRO A 57 15.71 -12.26 -1.97
C PRO A 57 17.23 -12.17 -2.09
N GLN A 58 17.75 -11.14 -2.76
CA GLN A 58 19.19 -10.94 -2.81
C GLN A 58 19.62 -10.27 -1.51
N THR A 59 20.28 -11.05 -0.65
CA THR A 59 21.05 -10.60 0.52
C THR A 59 22.33 -9.89 0.12
#